data_AF-A0A6C0BR77-F1
#
_entry.id   AF-A0A6C0BR77-F1
#
_cell.length_a   1.000
_cell.length_b   1.000
_cell.length_c   1.000
_cell.angle_alpha   90.00
_cell.angle_beta   90.00
_cell.angle_gamma   90.00
#
_symmetry.space_group_name_H-M   'P 1'
#
loop_
_entity.id
_entity.type
_entity.pdbx_description
1 polymer ?
#
loop_
_entity_poly.entity_id
_entity_poly.type
_entity_poly.pdbx_seq_one_letter_code
_entity_poly.pdbx_strand_id
1 'polypeptide(L)'
;MSKKDNQLNVIDLRGIKKLETMIFSNPLCVFLHSNNCGPCKLFSNVWERVVHSFSNDNNVTFLKIEVGMISQIKEHAPQFHNKVLKKMILSYGYVPNIAKYNPLTKRVSILKNKTEDTLHSFIKNI
;
A
#
# COMPACT_ATOMS: atom_id res chain seq x y z
N MET A 1 22.90 -1.32 16.98
CA MET A 1 21.59 -0.81 16.53
C MET A 1 21.17 -1.59 15.29
N SER A 2 20.14 -2.42 15.39
CA SER A 2 19.70 -3.29 14.29
C SER A 2 18.98 -2.47 13.23
N LYS A 3 19.47 -2.50 11.99
CA LYS A 3 18.79 -1.95 10.80
C LYS A 3 17.53 -2.79 10.59
N LYS A 4 16.35 -2.21 10.80
CA LYS A 4 15.12 -2.82 10.30
C LYS A 4 15.08 -2.49 8.81
N ASP A 5 15.48 -3.44 7.98
CA ASP A 5 15.26 -3.35 6.54
C ASP A 5 13.77 -3.10 6.30
N ASN A 6 13.44 -2.03 5.57
CA ASN A 6 12.07 -1.79 5.10
C ASN A 6 11.74 -2.86 4.06
N GLN A 7 11.45 -4.08 4.54
CA GLN A 7 11.01 -5.18 3.70
C GLN A 7 9.64 -4.81 3.13
N LEU A 8 9.45 -5.06 1.83
CA LEU A 8 8.12 -5.13 1.24
C LEU A 8 7.28 -6.09 2.08
N ASN A 9 6.35 -5.54 2.86
CA ASN A 9 5.42 -6.35 3.63
C ASN A 9 4.41 -6.93 2.63
N VAL A 10 4.79 -8.03 1.99
CA VAL A 10 3.85 -8.91 1.31
C VAL A 10 2.99 -9.52 2.39
N ILE A 11 1.70 -9.18 2.38
CA ILE A 11 0.80 -9.55 3.45
C ILE A 11 0.38 -11.01 3.27
N ASP A 12 0.63 -11.85 4.27
CA ASP A 12 -0.02 -13.16 4.45
C ASP A 12 -1.11 -13.07 5.53
N LEU A 13 -1.83 -14.17 5.81
CA LEU A 13 -2.88 -14.21 6.85
C LEU A 13 -2.42 -13.71 8.23
N ARG A 14 -1.15 -13.90 8.61
CA ARG A 14 -0.58 -13.42 9.89
C ARG A 14 -0.28 -11.93 9.83
N GLY A 15 0.08 -11.42 8.66
CA GLY A 15 0.22 -10.00 8.37
C GLY A 15 -1.11 -9.23 8.46
N ILE A 16 -2.24 -9.87 8.16
CA ILE A 16 -3.56 -9.20 8.16
C ILE A 16 -3.89 -8.62 9.53
N LYS A 17 -3.71 -9.36 10.64
CA LYS A 17 -4.01 -8.82 11.98
C LYS A 17 -3.15 -7.60 12.32
N LYS A 18 -1.92 -7.53 11.80
CA LYS A 18 -1.03 -6.37 12.01
C LYS A 18 -1.52 -5.12 11.25
N LEU A 19 -2.24 -5.28 10.14
CA LEU A 19 -2.79 -4.16 9.37
C LEU A 19 -3.67 -3.24 10.21
N GLU A 20 -4.45 -3.82 11.12
CA GLU A 20 -5.38 -3.09 11.98
C GLU A 20 -4.63 -2.09 12.89
N THR A 21 -3.41 -2.44 13.31
CA THR A 21 -2.55 -1.54 14.10
C THR A 21 -1.75 -0.57 13.21
N MET A 22 -1.40 -0.98 11.99
CA MET A 22 -0.58 -0.19 11.07
C MET A 22 -1.26 1.12 10.66
N ILE A 23 -2.59 1.15 10.51
CA ILE A 23 -3.33 2.38 10.17
C ILE A 23 -3.24 3.48 11.23
N PHE A 24 -2.71 3.21 12.42
CA PHE A 24 -2.62 4.22 13.48
C PHE A 24 -1.19 4.68 13.75
N SER A 25 -0.20 4.00 13.18
CA SER A 25 1.21 4.20 13.55
C SER A 25 1.90 5.12 12.56
N ASN A 26 1.94 4.73 11.29
CA ASN A 26 2.71 5.43 10.26
C ASN A 26 1.86 5.72 9.02
N PRO A 27 2.24 6.75 8.25
CA PRO A 27 1.82 6.86 6.86
C PRO A 27 1.97 5.54 6.10
N LEU A 28 0.94 5.16 5.36
CA LEU A 28 0.92 3.93 4.57
C LEU A 28 0.95 4.26 3.09
N CYS A 29 1.72 3.51 2.30
CA CYS A 29 1.57 3.46 0.86
C CYS A 29 1.16 2.05 0.46
N VAL A 30 -0.04 1.92 -0.13
CA VAL A 30 -0.65 0.64 -0.48
C VAL A 30 -0.69 0.48 -1.99
N PHE A 31 -0.15 -0.63 -2.48
CA PHE A 31 -0.29 -1.08 -3.87
C PHE A 31 -1.25 -2.27 -3.92
N LEU A 32 -2.45 -2.03 -4.43
CA LEU A 32 -3.44 -3.06 -4.72
C LEU A 32 -3.25 -3.58 -6.15
N HIS A 33 -3.06 -4.90 -6.28
CA HIS A 33 -2.77 -5.56 -7.55
C HIS A 33 -3.54 -6.86 -7.72
N SER A 34 -3.49 -7.44 -8.93
CA SER A 34 -3.91 -8.81 -9.18
C SER A 34 -2.82 -9.58 -9.91
N ASN A 35 -2.69 -10.87 -9.62
CA ASN A 35 -1.78 -11.76 -10.35
C ASN A 35 -2.23 -11.98 -11.81
N ASN A 36 -3.52 -11.78 -12.10
CA ASN A 36 -4.12 -11.91 -13.43
C ASN A 36 -4.28 -10.54 -14.11
N CYS A 37 -3.31 -9.65 -13.93
CA CYS A 37 -3.34 -8.28 -14.48
C CYS A 37 -2.00 -7.94 -15.15
N GLY A 38 -1.98 -7.88 -16.48
CA GLY A 38 -0.79 -7.53 -17.27
C GLY A 38 -0.15 -6.20 -16.83
N PRO A 39 -0.91 -5.09 -16.75
CA PRO A 39 -0.40 -3.81 -16.26
C PRO A 39 0.17 -3.88 -14.83
N CYS A 40 -0.40 -4.72 -13.96
CA CYS A 40 0.07 -4.90 -12.58
C CYS A 40 1.43 -5.60 -12.52
N LYS A 41 1.67 -6.57 -13.42
CA LYS A 41 2.97 -7.25 -13.54
C LYS A 41 4.05 -6.26 -13.99
N LEU A 42 3.78 -5.45 -15.01
CA LEU A 42 4.70 -4.42 -15.49
C LEU A 42 5.01 -3.38 -14.40
N PHE A 43 3.98 -2.89 -13.71
CA PHE A 43 4.15 -1.86 -12.68
C PHE A 43 4.78 -2.41 -11.37
N SER A 44 4.71 -3.72 -11.11
CA SER A 44 5.34 -4.31 -9.91
C SER A 44 6.84 -4.05 -9.84
N ASN A 45 7.54 -4.12 -10.97
CA ASN A 45 8.97 -3.81 -11.03
C ASN A 45 9.26 -2.34 -10.68
N VAL A 46 8.41 -1.42 -11.15
CA VAL A 46 8.52 0.02 -10.82
C VAL A 46 8.27 0.23 -9.33
N TRP A 47 7.22 -0.39 -8.79
CA TRP A 47 6.90 -0.34 -7.36
C TRP A 47 8.07 -0.81 -6.50
N GLU A 48 8.64 -1.97 -6.82
CA GLU A 48 9.71 -2.57 -6.03
C GLU A 48 10.99 -1.71 -6.06
N ARG A 49 11.38 -1.18 -7.22
CA ARG A 49 12.52 -0.24 -7.31
C ARG A 49 12.31 1.01 -6.48
N VAL A 50 11.14 1.65 -6.60
CA VAL A 50 10.86 2.89 -5.87
C VAL A 50 10.77 2.62 -4.38
N VAL A 51 10.05 1.59 -3.93
CA VAL A 51 9.97 1.25 -2.50
C VAL A 51 11.35 0.97 -1.92
N HIS A 52 12.22 0.28 -2.66
CA HIS A 52 13.60 0.03 -2.24
C HIS A 52 14.42 1.33 -2.08
N SER A 53 14.12 2.39 -2.84
CA SER A 53 14.78 3.70 -2.64
C SER A 53 14.39 4.39 -1.32
N PHE A 54 13.29 3.96 -0.69
CA PHE A 54 12.85 4.40 0.65
C PHE A 54 13.18 3.37 1.75
N SER A 55 14.06 2.39 1.48
CA SER A 55 14.43 1.34 2.44
C SER A 55 15.10 1.85 3.72
N ASN A 56 15.69 3.05 3.68
CA ASN A 56 16.27 3.70 4.86
C ASN A 56 15.29 4.67 5.54
N ASP A 57 14.09 4.87 4.99
CA ASP A 57 13.08 5.79 5.51
C ASP A 57 11.99 5.04 6.29
N ASN A 58 12.09 5.10 7.61
CA ASN A 58 11.15 4.43 8.51
C ASN A 58 9.81 5.18 8.67
N ASN A 59 9.60 6.29 7.96
CA ASN A 59 8.39 7.12 8.11
C ASN A 59 7.21 6.62 7.29
N VAL A 60 7.42 5.66 6.38
CA VAL A 60 6.35 5.14 5.51
C VAL A 60 6.35 3.61 5.53
N THR A 61 5.19 3.04 5.80
CA THR A 61 4.97 1.60 5.67
C THR A 61 4.45 1.29 4.28
N PHE A 62 5.15 0.42 3.55
CA PHE A 62 4.75 -0.03 2.22
C PHE A 62 4.02 -1.36 2.29
N LEU A 63 2.86 -1.45 1.63
CA LEU A 63 2.02 -2.64 1.59
C LEU A 63 1.70 -3.01 0.15
N LYS A 64 1.91 -4.26 -0.22
CA LYS A 64 1.52 -4.83 -1.52
C LYS A 64 0.42 -5.86 -1.26
N ILE A 65 -0.77 -5.63 -1.80
CA ILE A 65 -1.99 -6.39 -1.49
C ILE A 65 -2.58 -6.96 -2.79
N GLU A 66 -2.83 -8.27 -2.80
CA GLU A 66 -3.54 -8.94 -3.89
C GLU A 66 -5.05 -8.82 -3.66
N VAL A 67 -5.83 -8.54 -4.72
CA VAL A 67 -7.28 -8.29 -4.63
C VAL A 67 -8.07 -9.44 -4.02
N GLY A 68 -7.66 -10.69 -4.20
CA GLY A 68 -8.25 -11.87 -3.58
C GLY A 68 -8.14 -11.89 -2.05
N MET A 69 -7.25 -11.10 -1.46
CA MET A 69 -7.13 -10.96 0.00
C MET A 69 -8.14 -9.98 0.61
N ILE A 70 -8.86 -9.19 -0.20
CA ILE A 70 -9.76 -8.13 0.31
C ILE A 70 -10.82 -8.70 1.27
N SER A 71 -11.41 -9.86 0.96
CA SER A 71 -12.41 -10.50 1.80
C SER A 71 -11.86 -10.88 3.18
N GLN A 72 -10.67 -11.48 3.22
CA GLN A 72 -10.00 -11.85 4.48
C GLN A 72 -9.59 -10.61 5.29
N ILE A 73 -9.13 -9.55 4.61
CA ILE A 73 -8.80 -8.27 5.25
C ILE A 73 -10.06 -7.62 5.83
N LYS A 74 -11.19 -7.68 5.11
CA LYS A 74 -12.47 -7.17 5.63
C LYS A 74 -12.90 -7.89 6.91
N GLU A 75 -12.65 -9.20 7.00
CA GLU A 75 -12.99 -10.02 8.16
C GLU A 75 -12.04 -9.76 9.35
N HIS A 76 -10.73 -9.73 9.11
CA HIS A 76 -9.72 -9.74 10.18
C HIS A 76 -9.06 -8.38 10.46
N ALA A 77 -9.22 -7.38 9.59
CA ALA A 77 -8.75 -6.00 9.75
C ALA A 77 -9.79 -4.99 9.23
N PRO A 78 -11.00 -4.97 9.82
CA PRO A 78 -12.13 -4.23 9.31
C PRO A 78 -11.90 -2.71 9.27
N GLN A 79 -11.11 -2.13 10.17
CA GLN A 79 -10.83 -0.70 10.12
C GLN A 79 -9.87 -0.36 8.99
N PHE A 80 -8.84 -1.18 8.76
CA PHE A 80 -7.97 -1.03 7.59
C PHE A 80 -8.80 -1.09 6.31
N HIS A 81 -9.66 -2.09 6.18
CA HIS A 81 -10.57 -2.21 5.05
C HIS A 81 -11.43 -0.95 4.88
N ASN A 82 -12.14 -0.53 5.93
CA ASN A 82 -13.13 0.55 5.82
C ASN A 82 -12.49 1.93 5.60
N LYS A 83 -11.31 2.19 6.17
CA LYS A 83 -10.64 3.50 6.06
C LYS A 83 -9.78 3.62 4.81
N VAL A 84 -9.13 2.53 4.39
CA VAL A 84 -8.15 2.54 3.29
C VAL A 84 -8.70 1.84 2.06
N LEU A 85 -8.90 0.52 2.09
CA LEU A 85 -9.24 -0.26 0.90
C LEU A 85 -10.59 0.13 0.29
N LYS A 86 -11.63 0.34 1.09
CA LYS A 86 -12.95 0.75 0.60
C LYS A 86 -12.86 2.06 -0.17
N LYS A 87 -12.07 3.03 0.31
CA LYS A 87 -11.84 4.29 -0.41
C LYS A 87 -11.06 4.07 -1.70
N MET A 88 -10.05 3.20 -1.70
CA MET A 88 -9.31 2.84 -2.93
C MET A 88 -10.24 2.28 -3.99
N ILE A 89 -11.05 1.28 -3.62
CA ILE A 89 -11.97 0.57 -4.53
C ILE A 89 -13.04 1.52 -5.07
N LEU A 90 -13.65 2.35 -4.22
CA LEU A 90 -14.67 3.30 -4.64
C LEU A 90 -14.12 4.45 -5.49
N SER A 91 -12.89 4.89 -5.22
CA SER A 91 -12.28 6.02 -5.94
C SER A 91 -11.69 5.59 -7.28
N TYR A 92 -11.21 4.34 -7.37
CA TYR A 92 -10.52 3.81 -8.54
C TYR A 92 -10.73 2.29 -8.58
N GLY A 93 -11.84 1.85 -9.18
CA GLY A 93 -12.31 0.47 -9.17
C GLY A 93 -11.50 -0.52 -10.01
N TYR A 94 -10.26 -0.22 -10.36
CA TYR A 94 -9.39 -1.06 -11.19
C TYR A 94 -7.97 -1.12 -10.64
N VAL A 95 -7.30 -2.23 -10.87
CA VAL A 95 -5.88 -2.45 -10.55
C VAL A 95 -5.01 -2.23 -11.79
N PRO A 96 -3.73 -1.83 -11.66
CA PRO A 96 -3.03 -1.49 -10.40
C PRO A 96 -3.61 -0.23 -9.76
N ASN A 97 -3.81 -0.23 -8.45
CA ASN A 97 -4.28 0.95 -7.70
C ASN A 97 -3.30 1.24 -6.57
N ILE A 98 -2.81 2.48 -6.51
CA ILE A 98 -1.84 2.89 -5.51
C ILE A 98 -2.46 4.03 -4.71
N ALA A 99 -2.44 3.87 -3.40
CA ALA A 99 -2.95 4.86 -2.47
C ALA A 99 -1.95 5.16 -1.38
N LYS A 100 -2.14 6.33 -0.79
CA LYS A 100 -1.54 6.67 0.49
C LYS A 100 -2.60 6.90 1.52
N TYR A 101 -2.28 6.57 2.75
CA TYR A 101 -3.07 6.93 3.90
C TYR A 101 -2.18 7.65 4.91
N ASN A 102 -2.58 8.86 5.29
CA ASN A 102 -1.91 9.62 6.34
C ASN A 102 -2.75 9.49 7.64
N PRO A 103 -2.21 8.88 8.72
CA PRO A 103 -2.97 8.63 9.94
C PRO A 103 -3.36 9.91 10.70
N LEU A 104 -2.55 10.96 10.61
CA LEU A 104 -2.79 12.25 11.27
C LEU A 104 -4.01 12.95 10.64
N THR A 105 -4.04 13.04 9.32
CA THR A 105 -5.13 13.71 8.58
C THR A 105 -6.31 12.79 8.28
N LYS A 106 -6.13 11.47 8.45
CA LYS A 106 -7.09 10.41 8.08
C LYS A 106 -7.48 10.44 6.60
N ARG A 107 -6.65 11.05 5.74
CA ARG A 107 -6.91 11.20 4.30
C ARG A 107 -6.34 10.02 3.53
N VAL A 108 -7.09 9.61 2.49
CA VAL A 108 -6.62 8.69 1.47
C VAL A 108 -6.42 9.48 0.18
N SER A 109 -5.23 9.39 -0.39
CA SER A 109 -4.89 9.97 -1.69
C SER A 109 -4.62 8.85 -2.67
N ILE A 110 -5.05 8.98 -3.92
CA ILE A 110 -4.87 7.96 -4.97
C ILE A 110 -3.89 8.47 -6.02
N LEU A 111 -2.94 7.63 -6.42
CA LEU A 111 -2.03 7.91 -7.51
C LEU A 111 -2.74 7.71 -8.85
N LYS A 112 -2.97 8.81 -9.57
CA LYS A 112 -3.65 8.79 -10.87
C LYS A 112 -2.73 8.26 -11.97
N ASN A 113 -1.61 8.95 -12.22
CA ASN A 113 -0.62 8.56 -13.22
C ASN A 113 0.43 7.61 -12.62
N LYS A 114 0.77 6.53 -13.31
CA LYS A 114 1.57 5.42 -12.77
C LYS A 114 2.88 5.31 -13.54
N THR A 115 3.79 6.22 -13.22
CA THR A 115 5.19 6.21 -13.67
C THR A 115 6.11 6.14 -12.45
N GLU A 116 7.40 5.89 -12.68
CA GLU A 116 8.41 5.87 -11.62
C GLU A 116 8.48 7.22 -10.90
N ASP A 117 8.61 8.32 -11.66
CA ASP A 117 8.71 9.69 -11.12
C ASP A 117 7.46 10.11 -10.34
N THR A 118 6.28 9.76 -10.85
CA THR A 118 5.01 10.10 -10.18
C THR A 118 4.83 9.27 -8.92
N LEU A 119 5.23 7.99 -8.90
CA LEU A 119 5.22 7.18 -7.70
C LEU A 119 6.19 7.71 -6.63
N HIS A 120 7.41 8.05 -7.03
CA HIS A 120 8.43 8.57 -6.13
C HIS A 120 8.02 9.93 -5.54
N SER A 121 7.57 10.86 -6.38
CA SER A 121 7.05 12.17 -5.97
C SER A 121 5.81 12.03 -5.09
N PHE A 122 4.94 11.07 -5.41
CA PHE A 122 3.82 10.75 -4.56
C PHE A 122 4.36 10.38 -3.17
N ILE A 123 5.23 9.36 -3.05
CA ILE A 123 5.75 8.85 -1.75
C ILE A 123 6.40 9.94 -0.89
N LYS A 124 7.21 10.83 -1.47
CA LYS A 124 7.85 11.92 -0.73
C LYS A 124 6.88 12.91 -0.07
N ASN A 125 5.67 13.06 -0.60
CA ASN A 125 4.71 14.07 -0.15
C ASN A 125 3.65 13.49 0.83
N ILE A 126 4.05 12.59 1.73
CA ILE A 126 3.11 11.92 2.65
C ILE A 126 3.01 12.58 4.02
#